data_AF-A0A2E0KBP3-F1
#
_entry.id   AF-A0A2E0KBP3-F1
#
_cell.length_a   1.000
_cell.length_b   1.000
_cell.length_c   1.000
_cell.angle_alpha   90.00
_cell.angle_beta   90.00
_cell.angle_gamma   90.00
#
_symmetry.space_group_name_H-M   'P 1'
#
loop_
_entity.id
_entity.type
_entity.pdbx_description
1 polymer ?
#
loop_
_entity_poly.entity_id
_entity_poly.type
_entity_poly.pdbx_seq_one_letter_code
_entity_poly.pdbx_strand_id
1 'polypeptide(L)' 'MNEPSHWRGGWYGAPSVLGGIRIEHSDYVPCRCPDWRVVFEEPQDLNQPPVIPEDSEWKLFPTEPT' A
#
# COMPACT_ATOMS: atom_id res chain seq x y z
N MET A 1 8.54 1.55 20.50
CA MET A 1 7.78 1.83 19.26
C MET A 1 6.82 2.96 19.57
N ASN A 2 7.17 4.20 19.19
CA ASN A 2 6.35 5.41 19.40
C ASN A 2 6.61 6.38 18.24
N GLU A 3 6.81 5.86 17.03
CA GLU A 3 6.89 6.73 15.87
C GLU A 3 5.47 7.13 15.47
N PRO A 4 5.19 8.44 15.33
CA PRO A 4 3.94 8.91 14.76
C PRO A 4 3.83 8.43 13.32
N SER A 5 2.60 8.21 12.85
CA SER A 5 2.31 7.91 11.45
C SER A 5 2.95 8.97 10.56
N HIS A 6 3.78 8.55 9.62
CA HIS A 6 4.46 9.44 8.68
C HIS A 6 4.53 8.80 7.29
N TRP A 7 4.63 9.64 6.27
CA TRP A 7 4.90 9.21 4.91
C TRP A 7 6.35 8.70 4.81
N ARG A 8 6.55 7.53 4.19
CA ARG A 8 7.88 6.94 4.04
C ARG A 8 8.10 6.55 2.57
N GLY A 9 9.11 7.16 1.96
CA GLY A 9 9.61 6.75 0.64
C GLY A 9 10.48 5.50 0.68
N GLY A 10 10.98 5.07 -0.47
CA GLY A 10 11.88 3.91 -0.59
C GLY A 10 11.17 2.56 -0.77
N TRP A 11 9.84 2.57 -0.85
CA TRP A 11 9.04 1.40 -1.22
C TRP A 11 8.96 1.26 -2.74
N TYR A 12 9.00 0.03 -3.23
CA TYR A 12 8.66 -0.29 -4.61
C TYR A 12 7.21 -0.76 -4.69
N GLY A 13 6.45 -0.21 -5.63
CA GLY A 13 5.06 -0.57 -5.89
C GLY A 13 4.85 -0.85 -7.36
N ALA A 14 4.24 -1.99 -7.70
CA ALA A 14 3.91 -2.34 -9.08
C ALA A 14 2.56 -3.08 -9.17
N PRO A 15 1.81 -2.94 -10.27
CA PRO A 15 0.62 -3.74 -10.50
C PRO A 15 0.93 -5.24 -10.46
N SER A 16 0.13 -6.00 -9.72
CA SER A 16 0.24 -7.46 -9.63
C SER A 16 -0.58 -8.14 -10.72
N VAL A 17 -0.11 -9.29 -11.21
CA VAL A 17 -0.89 -10.13 -12.15
C VAL A 17 -2.17 -10.68 -11.53
N LEU A 18 -2.26 -10.68 -10.19
CA LEU A 18 -3.42 -11.11 -9.44
C LEU A 18 -4.40 -9.94 -9.17
N GLY A 19 -4.09 -8.72 -9.60
CA GLY A 19 -4.83 -7.47 -9.33
C GLY A 19 -4.26 -6.67 -8.15
N GLY A 20 -4.59 -5.40 -8.04
CA GLY A 20 -4.03 -4.51 -7.01
C GLY A 20 -2.54 -4.20 -7.20
N ILE A 21 -1.92 -3.63 -6.17
CA ILE A 21 -0.51 -3.24 -6.14
C ILE A 21 0.27 -4.18 -5.22
N ARG A 22 1.33 -4.78 -5.75
CA ARG A 22 2.36 -5.47 -4.97
C ARG A 22 3.36 -4.44 -4.45
N ILE A 23 3.54 -4.41 -3.14
CA ILE A 23 4.38 -3.46 -2.42
C ILE A 23 5.54 -4.23 -1.78
N GLU A 24 6.76 -3.73 -1.98
CA GLU A 24 8.00 -4.35 -1.52
C GLU A 24 8.96 -3.34 -0.86
N HIS A 25 9.67 -3.79 0.16
CA HIS A 25 10.76 -3.07 0.81
C HIS A 25 11.68 -4.10 1.50
N SER A 26 12.99 -3.86 1.51
CA SER A 26 13.99 -4.82 2.03
C SER A 26 13.70 -5.31 3.45
N ASP A 27 13.18 -4.40 4.27
CA ASP A 27 12.95 -4.62 5.70
C ASP A 27 11.58 -5.25 6.01
N TYR A 28 10.73 -5.49 5.00
CA TYR A 28 9.34 -5.94 5.20
C TYR A 28 8.98 -7.11 4.28
N VAL A 29 8.03 -7.94 4.73
CA VAL A 29 7.46 -9.00 3.90
C VAL A 29 6.63 -8.38 2.78
N PRO A 30 6.86 -8.74 1.50
CA PRO A 30 6.03 -8.29 0.39
C PRO A 30 4.54 -8.51 0.63
N CYS A 31 3.73 -7.54 0.26
CA CYS A 31 2.28 -7.67 0.37
C CYS A 31 1.55 -7.07 -0.82
N ARG A 32 0.27 -7.41 -0.95
CA ARG A 32 -0.59 -6.90 -2.01
C ARG A 32 -1.72 -6.09 -1.41
N CYS A 33 -1.87 -4.86 -1.88
CA CYS A 33 -2.89 -3.92 -1.43
C CYS A 33 -3.78 -3.53 -2.61
N PRO A 34 -5.03 -3.12 -2.36
CA PRO A 34 -5.86 -2.53 -3.39
C PRO A 34 -5.30 -1.17 -3.82
N ASP A 35 -5.58 -0.78 -5.07
CA ASP A 35 -5.07 0.46 -5.66
C ASP A 35 -5.46 1.71 -4.86
N TRP A 36 -6.67 1.74 -4.27
CA TRP A 36 -7.14 2.87 -3.47
C TRP A 36 -6.33 3.11 -2.18
N ARG A 37 -5.53 2.12 -1.74
CA ARG A 37 -4.62 2.26 -0.58
C ARG A 37 -3.23 2.77 -0.94
N VAL A 38 -2.92 2.91 -2.23
CA VAL A 38 -1.58 3.28 -2.68
C VAL A 38 -1.63 4.59 -3.43
N VAL A 39 -0.76 5.50 -3.01
CA VAL A 39 -0.47 6.74 -3.72
C VAL A 39 1.00 6.71 -4.09
N PHE A 40 1.30 6.95 -5.38
CA PHE A 40 2.66 6.92 -5.93
C PHE A 40 3.39 8.26 -5.78
N GLU A 41 2.67 9.29 -5.35
CA GLU A 41 3.16 10.64 -5.11
C GLU A 41 2.83 11.03 -3.68
N GLU A 42 3.67 11.87 -3.07
CA GLU A 42 3.43 12.39 -1.74
C GLU A 42 2.17 13.26 -1.73
N PRO A 43 1.18 12.97 -0.87
CA PRO A 43 -0.06 13.75 -0.83
C PRO A 43 0.20 15.16 -0.26
N GLN A 44 -0.52 16.16 -0.79
CA GLN A 44 -0.39 17.55 -0.32
C GLN A 44 -0.81 17.74 1.14
N ASP A 45 -1.76 16.94 1.62
CA ASP A 45 -2.20 16.92 3.02
C ASP A 45 -2.03 15.51 3.60
N LEU A 46 -1.07 15.36 4.50
CA LEU A 46 -0.79 14.11 5.21
C LEU A 46 -1.91 13.68 6.16
N ASN A 47 -2.83 14.59 6.51
CA ASN A 47 -3.97 14.30 7.39
C ASN A 47 -5.25 13.99 6.61
N GLN A 48 -5.23 14.13 5.28
CA GLN A 48 -6.38 13.80 4.47
C GLN A 48 -6.59 12.27 4.44
N PRO A 49 -7.77 11.77 4.86
CA PRO A 49 -8.05 10.35 4.77
C PRO A 49 -8.25 9.92 3.30
N PRO A 50 -7.91 8.67 2.93
CA PRO A 50 -8.21 8.15 1.61
C PRO A 50 -9.73 8.00 1.43
N VAL A 51 -10.19 8.01 0.17
CA VAL A 51 -11.57 7.65 -0.15
C VAL A 51 -11.67 6.12 -0.13
N ILE A 52 -12.42 5.58 0.83
CA ILE A 52 -12.60 4.14 1.03
C ILE A 52 -13.86 3.68 0.26
N PRO A 53 -13.75 2.77 -0.72
CA PRO A 53 -14.92 2.19 -1.39
C PRO A 53 -15.86 1.41 -0.45
N GLU A 54 -17.12 1.23 -0.83
CA GLU A 54 -18.04 0.30 -0.15
C GLU A 54 -17.52 -1.15 -0.28
N ASP A 55 -17.72 -1.98 0.77
CA ASP A 55 -17.24 -3.37 0.86
C ASP A 55 -15.73 -3.56 0.59
N SER A 56 -14.91 -2.57 0.98
CA SER A 56 -13.47 -2.57 0.72
C SER A 56 -12.68 -3.65 1.45
N GLU A 57 -11.87 -4.38 0.69
CA GLU A 57 -10.78 -5.21 1.23
C GLU A 57 -9.54 -4.36 1.52
N TRP A 58 -8.88 -4.59 2.66
CA TRP A 58 -7.70 -3.80 3.06
C TRP A 58 -6.37 -4.42 2.62
N LYS A 59 -6.35 -5.73 2.40
CA LYS A 59 -5.19 -6.51 2.01
C LYS A 59 -5.66 -7.64 1.11
N LEU A 60 -4.97 -7.82 -0.01
CA LEU A 60 -5.35 -8.81 -1.02
C LEU A 60 -4.54 -10.09 -0.83
N PHE A 61 -5.23 -11.22 -0.93
CA PHE A 61 -4.63 -12.55 -0.90
C PHE A 61 -5.08 -13.35 -2.14
N PRO A 62 -4.25 -14.28 -2.64
CA PRO A 62 -2.90 -14.60 -2.19
C PRO A 62 -1.89 -13.48 -2.53
N THR A 63 -0.73 -13.51 -1.87
CA THR A 63 0.48 -12.80 -2.33
C THR A 63 1.15 -13.66 -3.40
N GLU A 64 1.71 -13.05 -4.45
CA GLU A 64 2.45 -13.82 -5.46
C GLU A 64 3.56 -14.63 -4.78
N PRO A 65 3.85 -15.86 -5.26
CA PRO A 65 4.87 -16.71 -4.66
C PRO A 65 6.21 -15.96 -4.60
N THR A 66 6.85 -16.03 -3.43
CA THR A 66 8.20 -15.51 -3.16
C THR A 66 9.25 -16.29 -3.91
#